data_AF-A0A1V0FZC6-F1
#
_entry.id   AF-A0A1V0FZC6-F1
#
_cell.length_a   1.000
_cell.length_b   1.000
_cell.length_c   1.000
_cell.angle_alpha   90.00
_cell.angle_beta   90.00
_cell.angle_gamma   90.00
#
_symmetry.space_group_name_H-M   'P 1'
#
loop_
_entity.id
_entity.type
_entity.pdbx_description
1 polymer ?
#
loop_
_entity_poly.entity_id
_entity_poly.type
_entity_poly.pdbx_seq_one_letter_code
_entity_poly.pdbx_strand_id
1 'polypeptide(L)' 'NAIVLTWIGGQPVEPPFIQIGQAASALYFLLFIALIPSAGWAENKLLDL' A
#
# COMPACT_ATOMS: atom_id res chain seq x y z
N ASN A 1 -5.56 3.21 2.13
CA ASN A 1 -4.13 3.51 2.36
C ASN A 1 -3.87 5.02 2.40
N ALA A 2 -4.19 5.79 1.35
CA ALA A 2 -3.97 7.25 1.31
C ALA A 2 -4.50 8.02 2.54
N ILE A 3 -5.73 7.75 2.99
CA ILE A 3 -6.31 8.38 4.20
C ILE A 3 -5.47 8.11 5.45
N VAL A 4 -4.91 6.90 5.59
CA VAL A 4 -4.05 6.51 6.72
C VAL A 4 -2.72 7.27 6.68
N LEU A 5 -2.14 7.43 5.48
CA LEU A 5 -0.92 8.23 5.30
C LEU A 5 -1.15 9.72 5.59
N THR A 6 -2.31 10.28 5.23
CA THR A 6 -2.67 11.65 5.59
C THR A 6 -2.83 11.80 7.10
N TRP A 7 -3.51 10.86 7.74
CA TRP A 7 -3.70 10.87 9.19
C TRP A 7 -2.37 10.73 9.96
N ILE A 8 -1.48 9.83 9.53
CA ILE A 8 -0.19 9.60 10.23
C ILE A 8 0.76 10.79 10.09
N GLY A 9 0.64 11.58 9.02
CA GLY A 9 1.42 12.83 8.87
C GLY A 9 1.08 13.91 9.91
N GLY A 10 -0.05 13.79 10.60
CA GLY A 10 -0.44 14.67 11.71
C GLY A 10 -0.18 14.09 13.12
N GLN A 11 0.38 12.88 13.21
CA GLN A 11 0.70 12.25 14.50
C GLN A 11 2.14 12.55 14.93
N PRO A 12 2.47 12.50 16.23
CA PRO A 12 3.85 12.64 16.70
C PRO A 12 4.73 11.50 16.22
N VAL A 13 6.04 11.75 16.09
CA VAL A 13 7.03 10.78 15.62
C VAL A 13 7.48 9.88 16.78
N GLU A 14 6.53 9.11 17.32
CA GLU A 14 6.73 8.21 18.45
C GLU A 14 6.08 6.85 18.16
N PRO A 15 6.54 5.75 18.78
CA PRO A 15 5.81 4.49 18.76
C PRO A 15 4.40 4.68 19.34
N PRO A 16 3.33 4.13 18.72
CA PRO A 16 3.32 3.16 17.61
C PRO A 16 3.25 3.78 16.20
N PHE A 17 3.22 5.11 16.08
CA PHE A 17 2.92 5.80 14.82
C PHE A 17 4.01 5.63 13.75
N ILE A 18 5.26 5.48 14.18
CA ILE A 18 6.38 5.18 13.28
C ILE A 18 6.14 3.86 12.52
N GLN A 19 5.77 2.79 13.24
CA GLN A 19 5.52 1.49 12.64
C GLN A 19 4.32 1.52 11.70
N ILE A 20 3.26 2.25 12.07
CA ILE A 20 2.07 2.43 11.22
C ILE A 20 2.44 3.18 9.93
N GLY A 21 3.23 4.25 10.03
CA GLY A 21 3.69 5.02 8.88
C GLY A 21 4.55 4.19 7.93
N GLN A 22 5.46 3.38 8.47
CA GLN A 22 6.30 2.46 7.68
C GLN A 22 5.46 1.40 6.96
N ALA A 23 4.55 0.71 7.66
CA ALA A 23 3.68 -0.29 7.07
C ALA A 23 2.74 0.31 6.00
N ALA A 24 2.15 1.47 6.28
CA ALA A 24 1.28 2.17 5.33
C ALA A 24 2.05 2.59 4.07
N SER A 25 3.28 3.10 4.23
CA SER A 25 4.12 3.52 3.10
C SER A 25 4.56 2.33 2.25
N ALA A 26 5.01 1.24 2.87
CA ALA A 26 5.37 0.01 2.17
C ALA A 26 4.18 -0.54 1.36
N LEU A 27 2.99 -0.61 1.98
CA LEU A 27 1.78 -1.06 1.30
C LEU A 27 1.38 -0.13 0.15
N TYR A 28 1.55 1.19 0.29
CA TYR A 28 1.23 2.15 -0.76
C TYR A 28 2.03 1.88 -2.04
N PHE A 29 3.35 1.71 -1.92
CA PHE A 29 4.20 1.42 -3.08
C PHE A 29 4.00 -0.01 -3.61
N LEU A 30 3.81 -1.00 -2.72
CA LEU A 30 3.53 -2.37 -3.12
C LEU A 30 2.25 -2.48 -3.96
N LEU A 31 1.22 -1.69 -3.66
CA LEU A 31 -0.01 -1.67 -4.44
C LEU A 31 0.26 -1.36 -5.91
N PHE A 32 1.02 -0.31 -6.21
CA PHE A 32 1.26 0.11 -7.59
C PHE A 32 2.35 -0.69 -8.31
N ILE A 33 3.42 -1.07 -7.60
CA ILE A 33 4.57 -1.74 -8.23
C ILE A 33 4.32 -3.24 -8.41
N ALA A 34 3.66 -3.90 -7.46
CA ALA A 34 3.54 -5.35 -7.43
C ALA A 34 2.10 -5.83 -7.53
N LEU A 35 1.22 -5.38 -6.63
CA LEU A 35 -0.11 -5.99 -6.47
C LEU A 35 -1.03 -5.70 -7.67
N ILE A 36 -1.12 -4.44 -8.12
CA ILE A 36 -1.93 -4.08 -9.29
C ILE A 36 -1.43 -4.81 -10.56
N PRO A 37 -0.13 -4.79 -10.91
CA PRO A 37 0.39 -5.57 -12.04
C PRO A 37 0.14 -7.07 -11.91
N SER A 38 0.32 -7.65 -10.71
CA SER A 38 0.05 -9.06 -10.47
C SER A 38 -1.43 -9.42 -10.62
N ALA A 39 -2.33 -8.53 -10.21
CA ALA A 39 -3.77 -8.71 -10.38
C ALA A 39 -4.13 -8.69 -11.87
N GLY A 40 -3.60 -7.74 -12.65
CA GLY A 40 -3.82 -7.70 -14.10
C GLY A 40 -3.27 -8.93 -14.82
N TRP A 41 -2.09 -9.43 -14.42
CA TRP A 41 -1.56 -10.70 -14.94
C TRP A 41 -2.49 -11.89 -14.62
N ALA A 42 -2.99 -11.96 -13.39
CA ALA A 42 -3.92 -13.01 -12.97
C ALA A 42 -5.25 -12.92 -13.73
N GLU A 43 -5.81 -11.71 -13.88
CA GLU A 43 -7.04 -11.47 -14.65
C GLU A 43 -6.87 -11.91 -16.11
N ASN A 44 -5.77 -11.57 -16.78
CA ASN A 44 -5.50 -12.02 -18.14
C ASN A 44 -5.46 -13.55 -18.24
N LYS A 45 -4.83 -14.22 -17.27
CA LYS A 45 -4.79 -15.69 -17.24
C LYS A 45 -6.14 -16.33 -16.94
N LEU A 46 -7.00 -15.69 -16.16
CA LEU A 46 -8.35 -16.19 -15.90
C LEU A 46 -9.31 -15.97 -17.07
N LEU A 47 -9.06 -14.94 -17.88
CA LEU A 47 -9.88 -14.59 -19.05
C LEU A 47 -9.33 -15.15 -20.38
N ASP A 48 -8.25 -15.94 -20.34
CA ASP A 48 -7.53 -16.45 -21.52
C ASP A 48 -7.13 -15.35 -22.53
N LEU A 49 -6.69 -14.19 -22.00
CA LEU A 49 -6.13 -13.07 -22.76
C LEU A 49 -4.61 -13.17 -22.93
#